data_AF-A0A2S9H0H4-F1
#
_entry.id   AF-A0A2S9H0H4-F1
#
_cell.length_a   1.000
_cell.length_b   1.000
_cell.length_c   1.000
_cell.angle_alpha   90.00
_cell.angle_beta   90.00
_cell.angle_gamma   90.00
#
_symmetry.space_group_name_H-M   'P 1'
#
loop_
_entity.id
_entity.type
_entity.pdbx_description
1 polymer ?
#
loop_
_entity_poly.entity_id
_entity_poly.type
_entity_poly.pdbx_seq_one_letter_code
_entity_poly.pdbx_strand_id
1 'polypeptide(L)' 'MEALYLLIPLSIVIVFVAICIFFCMSDSGQFDDMVGPALRILHDDDKPAQSEQLPPD' A
#
# COMPACT_ATOMS: atom_id res chain seq x y z
N MET A 1 -13.27 -36.47 12.60
CA MET A 1 -13.67 -36.67 11.19
C MET A 1 -14.60 -35.55 10.70
N GLU A 2 -15.63 -35.16 11.46
CA GLU A 2 -16.59 -34.13 10.99
C GLU A 2 -16.00 -32.75 10.70
N ALA A 3 -15.04 -32.29 11.51
CA ALA A 3 -14.42 -30.98 11.31
C ALA A 3 -13.72 -30.83 9.95
N LEU A 4 -13.23 -31.93 9.36
CA LEU A 4 -12.57 -31.91 8.05
C LEU A 4 -13.52 -31.46 6.94
N TYR A 5 -14.81 -31.80 7.03
CA TYR A 5 -15.81 -31.38 6.04
C TYR A 5 -16.05 -29.88 6.05
N LEU A 6 -15.78 -29.19 7.16
CA LEU A 6 -15.85 -27.74 7.26
C LEU A 6 -14.49 -27.09 6.94
N LEU A 7 -13.39 -27.71 7.39
CA LEU A 7 -12.05 -27.16 7.23
C LEU A 7 -11.55 -27.17 5.79
N ILE A 8 -11.87 -28.21 5.01
CA ILE A 8 -11.47 -28.33 3.60
C ILE A 8 -12.07 -27.20 2.73
N PRO A 9 -13.39 -26.94 2.73
CA PRO A 9 -13.93 -25.83 1.94
C PRO A 9 -13.47 -24.47 2.47
N LEU A 10 -13.36 -24.32 3.80
CA LEU A 10 -12.85 -23.09 4.40
C LEU A 10 -11.42 -22.78 3.95
N SER A 11 -10.53 -23.77 3.91
CA SER A 11 -9.16 -23.56 3.48
C SER A 11 -9.07 -23.19 2.00
N ILE A 12 -9.89 -23.79 1.13
CA ILE A 12 -9.98 -23.42 -0.29
C ILE A 12 -10.38 -21.96 -0.43
N VAL A 13 -11.40 -21.50 0.31
CA VAL A 13 -11.83 -20.09 0.30
C VAL A 13 -10.69 -19.17 0.75
N ILE A 14 -10.00 -19.50 1.83
CA ILE A 14 -8.86 -18.70 2.33
C ILE A 14 -7.76 -18.60 1.28
N VAL A 15 -7.39 -19.71 0.64
CA VAL A 15 -6.39 -19.73 -0.44
C VAL A 15 -6.83 -18.85 -1.60
N PHE A 16 -8.10 -18.92 -2.00
CA PHE A 16 -8.64 -18.09 -3.08
C PHE A 16 -8.57 -16.60 -2.74
N VAL A 17 -8.94 -16.23 -1.51
CA VAL A 17 -8.84 -14.85 -1.01
C VAL A 17 -7.39 -14.37 -0.99
N ALA A 18 -6.46 -15.19 -0.51
CA ALA A 18 -5.04 -14.84 -0.48
C ALA A 18 -4.48 -14.59 -1.90
N ILE A 19 -4.86 -15.44 -2.86
CA ILE A 19 -4.48 -15.28 -4.27
C ILE A 19 -5.09 -14.00 -4.85
N CYS A 20 -6.37 -13.72 -4.61
CA CYS A 20 -7.02 -12.50 -5.08
C CYS A 20 -6.34 -11.24 -4.51
N ILE A 21 -6.01 -11.22 -3.22
CA ILE A 21 -5.29 -10.10 -2.59
C ILE A 21 -3.92 -9.93 -3.22
N PHE A 22 -3.19 -11.03 -3.41
CA PHE A 22 -1.86 -11.00 -4.02
C PHE A 22 -1.89 -10.37 -5.42
N PHE A 23 -2.82 -10.79 -6.28
CA PHE A 23 -2.97 -10.20 -7.62
C PHE A 23 -3.44 -8.74 -7.56
N CYS A 24 -4.38 -8.40 -6.67
CA CYS A 24 -4.82 -7.02 -6.47
C CYS A 24 -3.65 -6.10 -6.07
N MET A 25 -2.76 -6.56 -5.19
CA MET A 25 -1.56 -5.81 -4.79
C MET A 25 -0.51 -5.76 -5.92
N SER A 26 -0.36 -6.83 -6.68
CA SER A 26 0.51 -6.88 -7.86
C SER A 26 0.11 -5.84 -8.92
N ASP A 27 -1.19 -5.71 -9.20
CA ASP A 27 -1.70 -4.76 -10.20
C ASP A 27 -1.72 -3.30 -9.70
N SER A 28 -1.67 -3.08 -8.38
CA SER A 28 -1.70 -1.73 -7.78
C SER A 28 -0.40 -0.94 -7.99
N GLY A 29 0.59 -1.47 -8.73
CA GLY A 29 1.81 -0.73 -9.09
C GLY A 29 2.71 -0.36 -7.90
N GLN A 30 2.44 -0.91 -6.71
CA GLN A 30 3.17 -0.58 -5.47
C GLN A 30 4.66 -0.96 -5.56
N PHE A 31 5.01 -1.88 -6.46
CA PHE A 31 6.38 -2.32 -6.72
C PHE A 31 7.09 -1.52 -7.83
N ASP A 32 6.36 -0.68 -8.57
CA ASP A 32 6.90 0.05 -9.73
C ASP A 32 7.67 1.31 -9.30
N ASP A 33 7.26 1.92 -8.17
CA ASP A 33 7.90 3.12 -7.64
C ASP A 33 8.76 2.83 -6.40
N MET A 34 9.94 2.23 -6.61
CA MET A 34 10.98 2.11 -5.57
C MET A 34 11.95 3.31 -5.53
N VAL A 35 11.89 4.22 -6.51
CA VAL A 35 12.81 5.37 -6.64
C VAL A 35 12.20 6.66 -6.08
N GLY A 36 10.92 6.92 -6.38
CA GLY A 36 10.14 8.02 -5.85
C GLY A 36 10.20 8.13 -4.33
N PRO A 37 10.03 7.04 -3.55
CA PRO A 37 10.14 7.06 -2.08
C PRO A 37 11.43 7.64 -1.53
N ALA A 38 12.57 7.26 -2.10
CA ALA A 38 13.87 7.73 -1.67
C ALA A 38 14.09 9.21 -2.04
N LEU A 39 13.49 9.68 -3.13
CA LEU A 39 13.60 11.09 -3.55
C LEU A 39 12.72 12.02 -2.69
N ARG A 40 11.52 11.56 -2.26
CA ARG A 40 10.66 12.35 -1.34
C ARG A 40 11.33 12.56 0.02
N ILE A 41 12.00 11.54 0.56
CA ILE A 41 12.64 11.64 1.88
C ILE A 41 13.81 12.63 1.88
N LEU A 42 14.50 12.79 0.75
CA LEU A 42 15.57 13.78 0.59
C LEU A 42 15.03 15.19 0.33
N HIS A 43 13.85 15.32 -0.27
CA HIS A 43 13.25 16.61 -0.66
C HIS A 43 12.19 17.15 0.33
N ASP A 44 11.81 16.40 1.38
CA ASP A 44 10.81 16.82 2.39
C ASP A 44 11.39 17.72 3.49
N ASP A 45 12.70 17.67 3.76
CA ASP A 45 13.33 18.46 4.82
C ASP A 45 13.59 19.94 4.45
N ASP A 46 13.51 20.29 3.16
CA ASP A 46 13.93 21.61 2.64
C ASP A 46 12.77 22.53 2.20
N LYS A 47 11.52 22.20 2.53
CA LYS A 47 10.41 23.13 2.31
C LYS A 47 10.18 23.95 3.57
N PRO A 48 10.65 25.22 3.65
CA PRO A 48 10.11 26.11 4.66
C PRO A 48 8.60 26.14 4.45
N ALA A 49 7.83 25.88 5.50
CA ALA A 49 6.45 26.29 5.56
C ALA A 49 6.47 27.75 5.14
N GLN A 50 6.01 28.03 3.92
CA GLN A 50 6.07 29.36 3.36
C GLN A 50 5.25 30.20 4.31
N SER A 51 5.97 30.90 5.18
CA SER A 51 5.45 31.94 6.04
C SER A 51 4.78 32.86 5.06
N GLU A 52 3.45 32.84 5.10
CA GLU A 52 2.58 33.75 4.40
C GLU A 52 2.75 35.12 5.07
N GLN A 53 3.95 35.67 4.94
CA GLN A 53 4.34 37.02 5.29
C GLN A 53 4.08 37.87 4.05
N LEU A 54 2.88 38.46 4.10
CA LEU A 54 2.56 39.86 3.77
C LEU A 54 2.47 40.29 2.29
N PRO A 55 1.38 40.99 1.94
CA PRO A 55 1.47 42.22 1.15
C PRO A 55 1.40 43.45 2.08
N PRO A 56 2.31 44.43 1.97
CA PRO A 56 2.19 45.71 2.67
C PRO A 56 1.12 46.56 1.97
N ASP A 57 0.18 47.11 2.75
CA ASP A 57 -0.67 48.23 2.34
C ASP A 57 0.09 49.56 2.42
#